data_AF-A0A965X048-F1
#
_entry.id   AF-A0A965X048-F1
#
_cell.length_a   1.000
_cell.length_b   1.000
_cell.length_c   1.000
_cell.angle_alpha   90.00
_cell.angle_beta   90.00
_cell.angle_gamma   90.00
#
_symmetry.space_group_name_H-M   'P 1'
#
loop_
_entity.id
_entity.type
_entity.pdbx_description
1 polymer ?
#
loop_
_entity_poly.entity_id
_entity_poly.type
_entity_poly.pdbx_seq_one_letter_code
_entity_poly.pdbx_strand_id
1 'polypeptide(L)'
;MLNNSEGTKFWNRVDAVRDRDKSLKQLVEEAGLNYEVIKVQRSLNRMPRAEEVCRLSSALKTPTEWLVLGKTNNPLDDMRVGNTQEHARILAIIESLVDAPETILSSVESLLEIHIHQLIEA
;
A
#
# COMPACT_ATOMS: atom_id res chain seq x y z
N MET A 1 -9.48 18.44 -16.37
CA MET A 1 -8.05 18.70 -16.10
C MET A 1 -7.78 18.30 -14.66
N LEU A 2 -6.93 17.31 -14.40
CA LEU A 2 -6.49 17.03 -13.03
C LEU A 2 -5.63 18.21 -12.58
N ASN A 3 -6.11 18.98 -11.60
CA ASN A 3 -5.43 20.16 -11.07
C ASN A 3 -4.03 19.79 -10.59
N ASN A 4 -3.04 20.69 -10.74
CA ASN A 4 -1.68 20.55 -10.20
C ASN A 4 -1.66 20.08 -8.72
N SER A 5 -2.72 20.40 -7.96
CA SER A 5 -2.89 19.95 -6.57
C SER A 5 -2.90 18.43 -6.40
N GLU A 6 -3.49 17.67 -7.33
CA GLU A 6 -3.64 16.22 -7.19
C GLU A 6 -2.33 15.49 -7.47
N GLY A 7 -1.57 15.94 -8.48
CA GLY A 7 -0.24 15.40 -8.71
C GLY A 7 0.74 15.75 -7.58
N THR A 8 0.67 16.97 -7.01
CA THR A 8 1.45 17.29 -5.80
C THR A 8 1.11 16.35 -4.64
N LYS A 9 -0.17 16.12 -4.35
CA LYS A 9 -0.59 15.20 -3.28
C LYS A 9 -0.10 13.77 -3.53
N PHE A 10 -0.21 13.29 -4.77
CA PHE A 10 0.30 11.98 -5.16
C PHE A 10 1.80 11.85 -4.90
N TRP A 11 2.60 12.80 -5.36
CA TRP A 11 4.06 12.75 -5.17
C TRP A 11 4.48 12.90 -3.72
N ASN A 12 3.77 13.72 -2.94
CA ASN A 12 3.99 13.80 -1.49
C ASN A 12 3.74 12.46 -0.79
N ARG A 13 2.70 11.72 -1.20
CA ARG A 13 2.44 10.37 -0.67
C ARG A 13 3.51 9.37 -1.07
N VAL A 14 3.95 9.38 -2.34
CA VAL A 14 5.09 8.58 -2.81
C VAL A 14 6.33 8.84 -1.94
N ASP A 15 6.66 10.11 -1.70
CA ASP A 15 7.82 10.46 -0.89
C ASP A 15 7.66 10.12 0.60
N ALA A 16 6.44 10.15 1.13
CA ALA A 16 6.17 9.80 2.53
C ALA A 16 6.32 8.31 2.83
N VAL A 17 6.01 7.43 1.86
CA VAL A 17 6.03 5.97 2.04
C VAL A 17 7.26 5.32 1.42
N ARG A 18 8.04 6.05 0.62
CA ARG A 18 9.31 5.56 0.09
C ARG A 18 10.29 5.37 1.26
N ASP A 19 10.98 4.24 1.25
CA ASP A 19 12.12 3.98 2.13
C ASP A 19 13.12 5.15 2.07
N ARG A 20 13.54 5.64 3.25
CA ARG A 20 14.43 6.80 3.38
C ARG A 20 15.80 6.55 2.76
N ASP A 21 16.23 5.30 2.72
CA ASP A 21 17.52 4.90 2.15
C ASP A 21 17.43 4.67 0.63
N LYS A 22 16.22 4.63 0.06
CA LYS A 22 16.01 4.47 -1.39
C LYS A 22 15.80 5.81 -2.09
N SER A 23 16.53 5.99 -3.18
CA SER A 23 16.31 7.09 -4.12
C SER A 23 15.04 6.87 -4.95
N LEU A 24 14.47 7.97 -5.48
CA LEU A 24 13.38 7.87 -6.46
C LEU A 24 13.80 7.06 -7.69
N LYS A 25 15.07 7.16 -8.12
CA LYS A 25 15.57 6.42 -9.27
C LYS A 25 15.48 4.92 -9.06
N GLN A 26 15.97 4.43 -7.92
CA GLN A 26 15.89 3.01 -7.56
C GLN A 26 14.43 2.53 -7.51
N LEU A 27 13.52 3.30 -6.88
CA LEU A 27 12.10 2.94 -6.85
C LEU A 27 11.50 2.81 -8.26
N VAL A 28 11.81 3.77 -9.14
CA VAL A 28 11.27 3.79 -10.50
C VAL A 28 11.84 2.64 -11.34
N GLU A 29 13.11 2.30 -11.14
CA GLU A 29 13.75 1.14 -11.76
C GLU A 29 13.16 -0.19 -11.24
N GLU A 30 12.90 -0.33 -9.93
CA GLU A 30 12.20 -1.47 -9.33
C GLU A 30 10.78 -1.64 -9.88
N ALA A 31 10.09 -0.52 -10.15
CA ALA A 31 8.80 -0.52 -10.84
C ALA A 31 8.92 -0.85 -12.35
N GLY A 32 10.13 -0.94 -12.90
CA GLY A 32 10.44 -1.16 -14.31
C GLY A 32 10.04 0.01 -15.23
N LEU A 33 9.98 1.22 -14.68
CA LEU A 33 9.57 2.44 -15.37
C LEU A 33 10.78 3.25 -15.83
N ASN A 34 10.57 4.16 -16.79
CA ASN A 34 11.65 5.05 -17.24
C ASN A 34 11.83 6.22 -16.25
N TYR A 35 13.00 6.28 -15.61
CA TYR A 35 13.33 7.31 -14.63
C TYR A 35 13.21 8.74 -15.18
N GLU A 36 13.68 9.02 -16.39
CA GLU A 36 13.66 10.39 -16.92
C GLU A 36 12.23 10.87 -17.16
N VAL A 37 11.33 9.99 -17.59
CA VAL A 37 9.90 10.31 -17.74
C VAL A 37 9.28 10.63 -16.37
N ILE A 38 9.47 9.76 -15.38
CA ILE A 38 8.90 9.94 -14.04
C ILE A 38 9.49 11.18 -13.35
N LYS A 39 10.79 11.42 -13.49
CA LYS A 39 11.46 12.61 -12.96
C LYS A 39 10.81 13.89 -13.49
N VAL A 40 10.53 13.97 -14.79
CA VAL A 40 9.84 15.12 -15.39
C VAL A 40 8.42 15.23 -14.84
N GLN A 41 7.65 14.13 -14.81
CA GLN A 41 6.29 14.13 -14.25
C GLN A 41 6.26 14.64 -12.80
N ARG A 42 7.18 14.17 -11.94
CA ARG A 42 7.31 14.63 -10.55
C ARG A 42 7.67 16.10 -10.47
N SER A 43 8.64 16.56 -11.25
CA SER A 43 9.07 17.97 -11.24
C SER A 43 7.94 18.93 -11.63
N LEU A 44 7.04 18.48 -12.51
CA LEU A 44 5.88 19.25 -12.97
C LEU A 44 4.62 18.99 -12.14
N ASN A 45 4.70 18.21 -11.05
CA ASN A 45 3.55 17.75 -10.27
C ASN A 45 2.43 17.16 -11.15
N ARG A 46 2.81 16.46 -12.22
CA ARG A 46 1.87 15.80 -13.12
C ARG A 46 1.55 14.41 -12.58
N MET A 47 0.27 14.05 -12.64
CA MET A 47 -0.19 12.70 -12.33
C MET A 47 0.37 11.71 -13.38
N PRO A 48 0.99 10.59 -12.95
CA PRO A 48 1.35 9.52 -13.86
C PRO A 48 0.11 8.87 -14.48
N ARG A 49 0.31 8.09 -15.54
CA ARG A 49 -0.73 7.25 -16.13
C ARG A 49 -1.14 6.16 -15.15
N ALA A 50 -2.36 5.64 -15.27
CA ALA A 50 -2.88 4.59 -14.39
C ALA A 50 -1.93 3.38 -14.29
N GLU A 51 -1.37 2.92 -15.40
CA GLU A 51 -0.38 1.83 -15.42
C GLU A 51 0.88 2.17 -14.60
N GLU A 52 1.43 3.38 -14.78
CA GLU A 52 2.61 3.86 -14.07
C GLU A 52 2.33 3.94 -12.56
N VAL A 53 1.13 4.42 -12.18
CA VAL A 53 0.68 4.45 -10.79
C VAL A 53 0.62 3.04 -10.19
N CYS A 54 0.02 2.06 -10.87
CA CYS A 54 -0.06 0.68 -10.39
C CYS A 54 1.31 0.02 -10.22
N ARG A 55 2.27 0.37 -11.09
CA ARG A 55 3.64 -0.15 -11.01
C ARG A 55 4.41 0.49 -9.86
N LEU A 56 4.25 1.80 -9.65
CA LEU A 56 4.83 2.50 -8.49
C LEU A 56 4.25 1.98 -7.18
N SER A 57 2.93 1.77 -7.10
CA SER A 57 2.27 1.27 -5.90
C SER A 57 2.73 -0.14 -5.54
N SER A 58 2.90 -1.01 -6.54
CA SER A 58 3.45 -2.37 -6.38
C SER A 58 4.88 -2.34 -5.82
N ALA A 59 5.75 -1.50 -6.38
CA ALA A 59 7.13 -1.34 -5.91
C ALA A 59 7.20 -0.75 -4.49
N LEU A 60 6.30 0.18 -4.15
CA LEU A 60 6.13 0.73 -2.80
C LEU A 60 5.40 -0.23 -1.83
N LYS A 61 4.92 -1.39 -2.30
CA LYS A 61 4.06 -2.31 -1.54
C LYS A 61 2.84 -1.63 -0.90
N THR A 62 2.37 -0.55 -1.51
CA THR A 62 1.32 0.34 -1.00
C THR A 62 0.05 0.19 -1.86
N PRO A 63 -1.15 0.27 -1.28
CA PRO A 63 -2.40 0.24 -2.02
C PRO A 63 -2.50 1.38 -3.04
N THR A 64 -2.84 1.03 -4.30
CA THR A 64 -2.99 2.00 -5.39
C THR A 64 -4.02 3.08 -5.08
N GLU A 65 -5.16 2.69 -4.51
CA GLU A 65 -6.24 3.62 -4.14
C GLU A 65 -5.74 4.68 -3.15
N TRP A 66 -5.03 4.26 -2.10
CA TRP A 66 -4.45 5.17 -1.14
C TRP A 66 -3.41 6.10 -1.78
N LEU A 67 -2.56 5.58 -2.67
CA LEU A 67 -1.55 6.41 -3.33
C LEU A 67 -2.19 7.52 -4.19
N VAL A 68 -3.37 7.28 -4.75
CA VAL A 68 -4.13 8.22 -5.60
C VAL A 68 -5.06 9.13 -4.80
N LEU A 69 -5.74 8.63 -3.78
CA LEU A 69 -6.79 9.34 -3.05
C LEU A 69 -6.38 9.80 -1.66
N GLY A 70 -5.36 9.16 -1.06
CA GLY A 70 -4.88 9.43 0.30
C GLY A 70 -5.75 8.80 1.38
N LYS A 71 -6.67 7.94 0.97
CA LYS A 71 -7.56 7.16 1.82
C LYS A 71 -7.80 5.81 1.15
N THR A 72 -8.10 4.82 1.96
CA THR A 72 -8.57 3.50 1.57
C THR A 72 -9.78 3.17 2.44
N ASN A 73 -10.69 2.36 1.93
CA ASN A 73 -11.81 1.86 2.74
C ASN A 73 -11.50 0.48 3.33
N ASN A 74 -10.32 -0.07 3.02
CA ASN A 74 -9.89 -1.38 3.51
C ASN A 74 -9.01 -1.21 4.77
N PRO A 75 -9.42 -1.73 5.94
CA PRO A 75 -8.64 -1.63 7.17
C PRO A 75 -7.22 -2.22 7.06
N LEU A 76 -7.03 -3.25 6.22
CA LEU A 76 -5.71 -3.85 5.99
C LEU A 76 -4.79 -2.92 5.20
N ASP A 77 -5.36 -2.09 4.33
CA ASP A 77 -4.60 -1.11 3.58
C ASP A 77 -4.13 0.02 4.50
N ASP A 78 -4.96 0.49 5.43
CA ASP A 78 -4.57 1.48 6.44
C ASP A 78 -3.39 0.99 7.31
N MET A 79 -3.36 -0.31 7.64
CA MET A 79 -2.24 -0.92 8.35
C MET A 79 -0.96 -0.97 7.52
N ARG A 80 -1.06 -1.20 6.21
CA ARG A 80 0.09 -1.25 5.30
C ARG A 80 0.72 0.12 5.08
N VAL A 81 -0.05 1.21 5.19
CA VAL A 81 0.46 2.57 4.94
C VAL A 81 0.68 3.39 6.20
N GLY A 82 0.05 3.04 7.31
CA GLY A 82 0.22 3.80 8.54
C GLY A 82 1.49 3.44 9.30
N ASN A 83 2.14 4.47 9.84
CA ASN A 83 3.42 4.36 10.56
C ASN A 83 3.23 4.42 12.09
N THR A 84 2.07 3.99 12.60
CA THR A 84 1.83 3.95 14.05
C THR A 84 2.34 2.63 14.63
N GLN A 85 2.74 2.65 15.91
CA GLN A 85 3.11 1.44 16.63
C GLN A 85 1.97 0.41 16.66
N GLU A 86 0.72 0.89 16.69
CA GLU A 86 -0.46 0.04 16.64
C GLU A 86 -0.60 -0.67 15.30
N HIS A 87 -0.43 0.02 14.17
CA HIS A 87 -0.49 -0.60 12.85
C HIS A 87 0.63 -1.64 12.66
N ALA A 88 1.86 -1.32 13.08
CA ALA A 88 2.98 -2.26 13.05
C ALA A 88 2.70 -3.51 13.89
N ARG A 89 2.10 -3.33 15.07
CA ARG A 89 1.70 -4.45 15.94
C ARG A 89 0.65 -5.32 15.27
N ILE A 90 -0.39 -4.75 14.68
CA ILE A 90 -1.46 -5.53 14.06
C ILE A 90 -0.95 -6.25 12.80
N LEU A 91 -0.12 -5.60 11.98
CA LEU A 91 0.50 -6.24 10.82
C LEU A 91 1.32 -7.46 11.24
N ALA A 92 2.14 -7.35 12.28
CA ALA A 92 2.92 -8.48 12.81
C ALA A 92 2.03 -9.63 13.31
N ILE A 93 0.87 -9.32 13.91
CA ILE A 93 -0.12 -10.34 14.30
C ILE A 93 -0.65 -11.04 13.04
N ILE A 94 -1.09 -10.29 12.03
CA ILE A 94 -1.63 -10.85 10.78
C ILE A 94 -0.59 -11.73 10.10
N GLU A 95 0.65 -11.27 9.96
CA GLU A 95 1.75 -12.06 9.37
C GLU A 95 1.99 -13.37 10.14
N SER A 96 1.92 -13.34 11.47
CA SER A 96 2.07 -14.54 12.30
C SER A 96 0.90 -15.53 12.15
N LEU A 97 -0.30 -15.04 11.81
CA LEU A 97 -1.48 -15.88 11.62
C LEU A 97 -1.50 -16.59 10.26
N VAL A 98 -0.81 -16.06 9.24
CA VAL A 98 -0.77 -16.68 7.89
C VAL A 98 -0.26 -18.12 7.93
N ASP A 99 0.74 -18.40 8.77
CA ASP A 99 1.36 -19.73 8.90
C ASP A 99 0.96 -20.43 10.22
N ALA A 100 -0.03 -19.90 10.95
CA ALA A 100 -0.42 -20.45 12.24
C ALA A 100 -1.18 -21.78 12.08
N PRO A 101 -0.94 -22.77 12.98
CA PRO A 101 -1.76 -23.98 13.06
C PRO A 101 -3.25 -23.67 13.25
N GLU A 102 -4.10 -24.55 12.71
CA GLU A 102 -5.57 -24.44 12.81
C GLU A 102 -6.06 -24.27 14.25
N THR A 103 -5.41 -24.90 15.23
CA THR A 103 -5.75 -24.75 16.65
C THR A 103 -5.58 -23.32 17.18
N ILE A 104 -4.56 -22.60 16.70
CA ILE A 104 -4.35 -21.18 17.03
C ILE A 104 -5.42 -20.33 16.33
N LEU A 105 -5.69 -20.61 15.05
CA LEU A 105 -6.71 -19.90 14.28
C LEU A 105 -8.10 -20.04 14.93
N SER A 106 -8.53 -21.25 15.28
CA SER A 106 -9.80 -21.48 15.98
C SER A 106 -9.88 -20.77 17.35
N SER A 107 -8.74 -20.67 18.05
CA SER A 107 -8.67 -19.95 19.32
C SER A 107 -8.84 -18.44 19.11
N VAL A 108 -8.23 -17.87 18.07
CA VAL A 108 -8.37 -16.46 17.69
C VAL A 108 -9.79 -16.17 17.23
N GLU A 109 -10.40 -17.04 16.41
CA GLU A 109 -11.79 -16.93 15.98
C GLU A 109 -12.74 -16.90 17.18
N SER A 110 -12.53 -17.81 18.15
CA SER A 110 -13.32 -17.86 19.37
C SER A 110 -13.18 -16.60 20.21
N LEU A 111 -11.95 -16.08 20.35
CA LEU A 111 -11.65 -14.88 21.14
C LEU A 111 -12.22 -13.61 20.51
N LEU A 112 -12.23 -13.54 19.17
CA LEU A 112 -12.77 -12.41 18.41
C LEU A 112 -14.25 -12.56 18.06
N GLU A 113 -14.90 -13.65 18.50
CA GLU A 113 -16.30 -13.99 18.22
C GLU A 113 -16.62 -14.02 16.70
N ILE A 114 -15.65 -14.44 15.89
CA ILE A 114 -15.79 -14.53 14.43
C ILE A 114 -16.51 -15.84 14.10
N HIS A 115 -17.68 -15.73 13.50
CA HIS A 115 -18.47 -16.88 13.04
C HIS A 115 -18.34 -16.99 11.51
N ILE A 116 -17.37 -17.75 11.02
CA ILE A 116 -17.24 -18.00 9.58
C ILE A 116 -18.40 -18.89 9.14
N HIS A 117 -19.43 -18.29 8.52
CA HIS A 117 -20.40 -19.07 7.75
C HIS A 117 -19.68 -19.67 6.54
N GLN A 118 -19.78 -20.99 6.39
CA GLN A 118 -19.15 -21.76 5.32
C GLN A 118 -19.43 -21.12 3.94
N LEU A 119 -18.46 -20.38 3.41
CA LEU A 119 -18.41 -19.98 2.00
C LEU A 119 -17.51 -20.96 1.27
N ILE A 120 -17.95 -22.21 1.17
CA ILE A 120 -17.43 -23.15 0.18
C ILE A 120 -18.65 -23.92 -0.35
N GLU A 121 -19.35 -23.34 -1.32
CA GLU A 121 -20.00 -24.14 -2.36
C GLU A 121 -19.03 -24.22 -3.54
N ALA A 122 -18.83 -25.45 -4.01
CA ALA A 122 -17.81 -25.91 -4.93
C ALA A 122 -17.93 -25.36 -6.36
#